data_AF-A0A0M9DYM1-F1
#
_entry.id   AF-A0A0M9DYM1-F1
#
_cell.length_a   1.000
_cell.length_b   1.000
_cell.length_c   1.000
_cell.angle_alpha   90.00
_cell.angle_beta   90.00
_cell.angle_gamma   90.00
#
_symmetry.space_group_name_H-M   'P 1'
#
loop_
_entity.id
_entity.type
_entity.pdbx_description
1 polymer ?
#
loop_
_entity_poly.entity_id
_entity_poly.type
_entity_poly.pdbx_seq_one_letter_code
_entity_poly.pdbx_strand_id
1 'polypeptide(L)'
;MKHKNFNDISQKDSEDLLLMLAIHNKQSISGKCLDNETFWALANNRLSEKKTQAIKHLNSCPDCYGKWSELIKYLNENSDVYQKPTFRFADSYFKAGVAVAAIILICFYFFFNSSTLESLIEQSYDIAIENKILKQAVDTSFIKPSNIFAFSASQGQKPEYLAFLSGIQNGQSFLTQSENKTEQKKHFQPDNHLYYFYLGKWLILTIHMCHAKGFTENDPLWDKQKAIGHLLCEKFPTSYHEYPLMKRRWNQIIETMNNKKLPIQKKCRELKFKLENMAIFLKN
;
A
#
# COMPACT_ATOMS: atom_id res chain seq x y z
N MET A 1 21.30 -60.49 24.97
CA MET A 1 21.90 -60.17 23.65
C MET A 1 22.04 -58.66 23.56
N LYS A 2 23.28 -58.14 23.62
CA LYS A 2 23.60 -56.71 23.48
C LYS A 2 24.22 -56.51 22.09
N HIS A 3 23.61 -55.65 21.26
CA HIS A 3 24.16 -55.24 19.98
C HIS A 3 25.45 -54.43 20.21
N LYS A 4 26.56 -54.85 19.60
CA LYS A 4 27.80 -54.06 19.52
C LYS A 4 27.62 -52.93 18.50
N ASN A 5 27.94 -51.71 18.92
CA ASN A 5 27.99 -50.51 18.09
C ASN A 5 29.10 -50.62 17.04
N PHE A 6 28.79 -50.22 15.80
CA PHE A 6 29.67 -50.29 14.62
C PHE A 6 30.61 -49.07 14.47
N ASN A 7 30.74 -48.23 15.49
CA ASN A 7 31.40 -46.92 15.38
C ASN A 7 32.85 -46.86 15.90
N ASP A 8 33.45 -47.96 16.34
CA ASP A 8 34.86 -48.02 16.78
C ASP A 8 35.74 -48.75 15.76
N ILE A 9 35.64 -48.37 14.48
CA ILE A 9 36.65 -48.76 13.49
C ILE A 9 37.75 -47.69 13.56
N SER A 10 38.93 -48.08 14.03
CA SER A 10 40.10 -47.23 14.11
C SER A 10 40.42 -46.64 12.73
N GLN A 11 40.81 -45.37 12.68
CA GLN A 11 41.17 -44.67 11.43
C GLN A 11 42.21 -45.45 10.60
N LYS A 12 43.06 -46.24 11.26
CA LYS A 12 44.04 -47.14 10.65
C LYS A 12 43.41 -48.34 9.93
N ASP A 13 42.31 -48.89 10.46
CA ASP A 13 41.60 -50.03 9.87
C ASP A 13 40.80 -49.60 8.62
N SER A 14 40.36 -48.33 8.58
CA SER A 14 39.76 -47.73 7.38
C SER A 14 40.78 -47.57 6.24
N GLU A 15 42.02 -47.20 6.57
CA GLU A 15 43.10 -47.05 5.58
C GLU A 15 43.55 -48.40 5.02
N ASP A 16 43.68 -49.42 5.88
CA ASP A 16 44.04 -50.79 5.46
C ASP A 16 42.92 -51.45 4.62
N LEU A 17 41.65 -51.17 4.91
CA LEU A 17 40.52 -51.66 4.11
C LEU A 17 40.46 -51.00 2.73
N LEU A 18 40.76 -49.70 2.64
CA LEU A 18 40.86 -48.96 1.37
C LEU A 18 42.06 -49.43 0.53
N LEU A 19 43.18 -49.75 1.18
CA LEU A 19 44.36 -50.31 0.51
C LEU A 19 44.09 -51.73 -0.03
N MET A 20 43.39 -52.57 0.74
CA MET A 20 42.96 -53.90 0.28
C MET A 20 42.01 -53.84 -0.92
N LEU A 21 41.05 -52.91 -0.91
CA LEU A 21 40.10 -52.71 -2.02
C LEU A 21 40.79 -52.14 -3.28
N ALA A 22 41.81 -51.29 -3.10
CA ALA A 22 42.62 -50.77 -4.21
C ALA A 22 43.49 -51.86 -4.88
N ILE A 23 43.97 -52.84 -4.11
CA ILE A 23 44.80 -53.94 -4.63
C ILE A 23 43.94 -54.99 -5.34
N HIS A 24 42.73 -55.27 -4.85
CA HIS A 24 41.86 -56.32 -5.40
C HIS A 24 41.11 -55.94 -6.68
N ASN A 25 41.07 -54.66 -7.06
CA ASN A 25 40.31 -54.18 -8.22
C ASN A 25 41.18 -53.92 -9.47
N LYS A 26 42.26 -54.71 -9.63
CA LYS A 26 43.13 -54.75 -10.81
C LYS A 26 42.45 -55.43 -12.01
N GLN A 27 41.23 -55.01 -12.37
CA GLN A 27 40.73 -55.19 -13.73
C GLN A 27 41.15 -53.94 -14.50
N SER A 28 42.20 -54.08 -15.30
CA SER A 28 42.68 -53.04 -16.21
C SER A 28 41.62 -52.76 -17.28
N ILE A 29 40.66 -51.90 -16.95
CA ILE A 29 39.76 -51.31 -17.94
C ILE A 29 40.61 -50.34 -18.73
N SER A 30 41.00 -50.75 -19.93
CA SER A 30 41.61 -49.96 -21.00
C SER A 30 40.65 -48.85 -21.44
N GLY A 31 40.45 -47.84 -20.59
CA GLY A 31 39.76 -46.60 -20.89
C GLY A 31 40.76 -45.46 -21.00
N LYS A 32 40.51 -44.53 -21.93
CA LYS A 32 41.28 -43.28 -22.02
C LYS A 32 41.16 -42.55 -20.67
N CYS A 33 42.27 -42.10 -20.11
CA CYS A 33 42.29 -41.31 -18.87
C CYS A 33 41.43 -40.04 -19.01
N LEU A 34 40.98 -39.48 -17.87
CA LEU A 34 40.33 -38.17 -17.85
C LEU A 34 41.22 -37.11 -18.53
N ASP A 35 40.62 -36.24 -19.31
CA ASP A 35 41.29 -35.07 -19.83
C ASP A 35 41.69 -34.13 -18.69
N ASN A 36 42.80 -33.41 -18.86
CA ASN A 36 43.34 -32.52 -17.84
C ASN A 36 42.31 -31.46 -17.38
N GLU A 37 41.43 -30.99 -18.28
CA GLU A 37 40.43 -29.98 -17.95
C GLU A 37 39.34 -30.52 -17.00
N THR A 38 38.76 -31.68 -17.33
CA THR A 38 37.81 -32.39 -16.45
C THR A 38 38.46 -32.73 -15.11
N PHE A 39 39.74 -33.10 -15.12
CA PHE A 39 40.51 -33.41 -13.94
C PHE A 39 40.70 -32.20 -13.00
N TRP A 40 41.11 -31.05 -13.54
CA TRP A 40 41.23 -29.79 -12.80
C TRP A 40 39.88 -29.27 -12.30
N ALA A 41 38.83 -29.40 -13.11
CA ALA A 41 37.48 -29.02 -12.72
C ALA A 41 36.94 -29.89 -11.57
N LEU A 42 37.28 -31.17 -11.56
CA LEU A 42 36.93 -32.10 -10.48
C LEU A 42 37.66 -31.75 -9.17
N ALA A 43 38.97 -31.48 -9.22
CA ALA A 43 39.76 -31.09 -8.05
C ALA A 43 39.28 -29.77 -7.41
N ASN A 44 38.78 -28.83 -8.23
CA ASN A 44 38.23 -27.55 -7.76
C ASN A 44 36.71 -27.60 -7.46
N ASN A 45 36.08 -28.79 -7.46
CA ASN A 45 34.64 -28.97 -7.25
C ASN A 45 33.75 -28.13 -8.20
N ARG A 46 34.21 -27.86 -9.43
CA ARG A 46 33.47 -27.09 -10.46
C ARG A 46 32.69 -27.97 -11.43
N LEU A 47 32.88 -29.28 -11.38
CA LEU A 47 32.18 -30.23 -12.24
C LEU A 47 30.80 -30.56 -11.63
N SER A 48 29.71 -30.14 -12.27
CA SER A 48 28.34 -30.44 -11.81
C SER A 48 27.77 -31.70 -12.47
N GLU A 49 27.64 -31.71 -13.80
CA GLU A 49 26.93 -32.77 -14.54
C GLU A 49 27.74 -34.05 -14.70
N LYS A 50 29.06 -33.95 -14.90
CA LYS A 50 29.96 -35.10 -15.14
C LYS A 50 30.65 -35.63 -13.89
N LYS A 51 30.32 -35.08 -12.71
CA LYS A 51 30.98 -35.39 -11.43
C LYS A 51 30.95 -36.88 -11.10
N THR A 52 29.77 -37.48 -11.18
CA THR A 52 29.55 -38.88 -10.82
C THR A 52 30.32 -39.84 -11.74
N GLN A 53 30.40 -39.52 -13.03
CA GLN A 53 31.17 -40.31 -14.00
C GLN A 53 32.68 -40.18 -13.76
N ALA A 54 33.17 -38.98 -13.47
CA ALA A 54 34.59 -38.74 -13.19
C ALA A 54 35.05 -39.41 -11.88
N ILE A 55 34.22 -39.39 -10.83
CA ILE A 55 34.48 -40.13 -9.57
C ILE A 55 34.51 -41.64 -9.82
N LYS A 56 33.56 -42.15 -10.61
CA LYS A 56 33.53 -43.57 -10.97
C LYS A 56 34.81 -43.98 -11.73
N HIS A 57 35.30 -43.14 -12.64
CA HIS A 57 36.56 -43.36 -13.34
C HIS A 57 37.77 -43.32 -12.39
N LEU A 58 37.85 -42.35 -11.48
CA LEU A 58 38.93 -42.29 -10.47
C LEU A 58 39.00 -43.57 -9.64
N ASN A 59 37.86 -44.11 -9.22
CA ASN A 59 37.81 -45.34 -8.44
C ASN A 59 38.25 -46.59 -9.23
N SER A 60 38.22 -46.54 -10.56
CA SER A 60 38.59 -47.65 -11.44
C SER A 60 39.97 -47.49 -12.09
N CYS A 61 40.56 -46.29 -12.08
CA CYS A 61 41.85 -45.99 -12.72
C CYS A 61 42.88 -45.51 -11.66
N PRO A 62 43.79 -46.40 -11.20
CA PRO A 62 44.80 -46.07 -10.19
C PRO A 62 45.69 -44.87 -10.57
N ASP A 63 46.04 -44.74 -11.85
CA ASP A 63 46.90 -43.65 -12.35
C ASP A 63 46.21 -42.28 -12.23
N CYS A 64 44.91 -42.21 -12.56
CA CYS A 64 44.14 -40.99 -12.39
C CYS A 64 43.93 -40.67 -10.89
N TYR A 65 43.73 -41.70 -10.06
CA TYR A 65 43.60 -41.52 -8.62
C TYR A 65 44.88 -40.95 -7.98
N GLY A 66 46.05 -41.49 -8.33
CA GLY A 66 47.34 -41.02 -7.82
C GLY A 66 47.62 -39.56 -8.17
N LYS A 67 47.39 -39.16 -9.43
CA LYS A 67 47.50 -37.75 -9.82
C LYS A 67 46.52 -36.86 -9.04
N TRP A 68 45.32 -37.37 -8.74
CA TRP A 68 44.26 -36.56 -8.14
C TRP A 68 44.57 -36.33 -6.66
N SER A 69 45.05 -37.35 -5.96
CA SER A 69 45.47 -37.23 -4.57
C SER A 69 46.66 -36.27 -4.41
N GLU A 70 47.65 -36.31 -5.31
CA GLU A 70 48.76 -35.34 -5.35
C GLU A 70 48.26 -33.91 -5.58
N LEU A 71 47.32 -33.74 -6.51
CA LEU A 71 46.74 -32.43 -6.80
C LEU A 71 45.95 -31.86 -5.62
N ILE A 72 45.14 -32.68 -4.94
CA ILE A 72 44.42 -32.27 -3.72
C ILE A 72 45.40 -31.91 -2.60
N LYS A 73 46.48 -32.68 -2.43
CA LYS A 73 47.54 -32.36 -1.46
C LYS A 73 48.18 -31.02 -1.75
N TYR A 74 48.55 -30.77 -3.01
CA TYR A 74 49.10 -29.48 -3.45
C TYR A 74 48.12 -28.32 -3.24
N LEU A 75 46.83 -28.50 -3.53
CA LEU A 75 45.81 -27.47 -3.33
C LEU A 75 45.57 -27.17 -1.85
N ASN A 76 45.65 -28.18 -0.98
CA ASN A 76 45.52 -27.99 0.46
C ASN A 76 46.75 -27.29 1.06
N GLU A 77 47.95 -27.68 0.65
CA GLU A 77 49.21 -27.07 1.11
C GLU A 77 49.35 -25.60 0.64
N ASN A 78 48.74 -25.24 -0.49
CA ASN A 78 48.77 -23.88 -1.04
C ASN A 78 47.44 -23.13 -0.88
N SER A 79 46.54 -23.62 0.00
CA SER A 79 45.17 -23.10 0.12
C SER A 79 45.11 -21.64 0.59
N ASP A 80 46.12 -21.17 1.33
CA ASP A 80 46.24 -19.78 1.78
C ASP A 80 46.46 -18.78 0.63
N VAL A 81 46.94 -19.24 -0.53
CA VAL A 81 47.23 -18.38 -1.70
C VAL A 81 46.02 -18.25 -2.64
N TYR A 82 45.04 -19.16 -2.55
CA TYR A 82 43.91 -19.24 -3.47
C TYR A 82 42.53 -18.96 -2.86
N GLN A 83 42.46 -18.54 -1.60
CA GLN A 83 41.23 -17.97 -1.03
C GLN A 83 40.95 -16.59 -1.67
N LYS A 84 40.36 -16.59 -2.87
CA LYS A 84 39.66 -15.39 -3.35
C LYS A 84 38.60 -15.04 -2.30
N PRO A 85 38.57 -13.81 -1.77
CA PRO A 85 37.52 -13.41 -0.85
C PRO A 85 36.19 -13.53 -1.59
N THR A 86 35.43 -14.57 -1.27
CA THR A 86 34.06 -14.67 -1.73
C THR A 86 33.30 -13.63 -0.90
N PHE A 87 33.09 -12.45 -1.48
CA PHE A 87 32.10 -11.49 -1.01
C PHE A 87 30.71 -12.13 -1.15
N ARG A 88 30.40 -13.05 -0.23
CA ARG A 88 29.02 -13.45 0.06
C ARG A 88 28.42 -12.27 0.82
N PHE A 89 27.92 -11.27 0.07
CA PHE A 89 26.86 -10.44 0.62
C PHE A 89 25.78 -11.41 1.10
N ALA A 90 25.63 -11.52 2.42
CA ALA A 90 24.69 -12.45 3.01
C ALA A 90 23.29 -12.06 2.52
N ASP A 91 22.74 -12.87 1.62
CA ASP A 91 21.45 -12.71 0.94
C ASP A 91 20.29 -12.34 1.89
N SER A 92 20.44 -12.67 3.18
CA SER A 92 19.49 -12.34 4.23
C SER A 92 19.43 -10.83 4.54
N TYR A 93 20.56 -10.13 4.60
CA TYR A 93 20.58 -8.70 4.92
C TYR A 93 20.11 -7.83 3.76
N PHE A 94 20.38 -8.25 2.50
CA PHE A 94 19.87 -7.54 1.33
C PHE A 94 18.34 -7.64 1.24
N LYS A 95 17.76 -8.84 1.44
CA LYS A 95 16.31 -9.03 1.47
C LYS A 95 15.64 -8.28 2.62
N ALA A 96 16.25 -8.29 3.81
CA ALA A 96 15.76 -7.51 4.94
C ALA A 96 15.83 -5.99 4.67
N GLY A 97 16.92 -5.52 4.05
CA GLY A 97 17.09 -4.11 3.68
C GLY A 97 16.03 -3.64 2.67
N VAL A 98 15.73 -4.44 1.65
CA VAL A 98 14.67 -4.12 0.67
C VAL A 98 13.29 -4.07 1.32
N ALA A 99 12.98 -5.01 2.22
CA ALA A 99 11.70 -5.01 2.93
C ALA A 99 11.52 -3.77 3.82
N VAL A 100 12.57 -3.38 4.57
CA VAL A 100 12.56 -2.17 5.40
C VAL A 100 12.42 -0.91 4.53
N ALA A 101 13.16 -0.82 3.43
CA ALA A 101 13.05 0.30 2.50
C ALA A 101 11.64 0.42 1.89
N ALA A 102 11.00 -0.71 1.54
CA ALA A 102 9.63 -0.73 1.04
C ALA A 102 8.63 -0.25 2.10
N ILE A 103 8.77 -0.70 3.36
CA ILE A 103 7.91 -0.22 4.46
C ILE A 103 8.10 1.27 4.69
N ILE A 104 9.35 1.78 4.68
CA ILE A 104 9.62 3.21 4.84
C ILE A 104 8.99 4.00 3.69
N LEU A 105 9.06 3.52 2.44
CA LEU A 105 8.40 4.16 1.30
C LEU A 105 6.88 4.18 1.44
N ILE A 106 6.27 3.09 1.93
CA ILE A 106 4.83 3.03 2.19
C ILE A 106 4.46 4.01 3.31
N CYS A 107 5.18 4.02 4.42
CA CYS A 107 4.94 4.95 5.52
C CYS A 107 5.13 6.40 5.08
N PHE A 108 6.17 6.70 4.30
CA PHE A 108 6.43 8.02 3.74
C PHE A 108 5.31 8.44 2.78
N TYR A 109 4.85 7.53 1.92
CA TYR A 109 3.71 7.77 1.05
C TYR A 109 2.45 8.07 1.87
N PHE A 110 2.10 7.29 2.89
CA PHE A 110 0.92 7.58 3.72
C PHE A 110 1.06 8.85 4.57
N PHE A 111 2.28 9.20 5.00
CA PHE A 111 2.54 10.38 5.81
C PHE A 111 2.50 11.68 4.99
N PHE A 112 3.12 11.69 3.81
CA PHE A 112 3.11 12.87 2.92
C PHE A 112 1.82 12.97 2.10
N ASN A 113 1.18 11.84 1.84
CA ASN A 113 -0.09 11.76 1.13
C ASN A 113 -1.26 11.58 2.11
N SER A 114 -1.10 12.01 3.37
CA SER A 114 -2.22 12.17 4.29
C SER A 114 -3.09 13.30 3.74
N SER A 115 -4.00 12.92 2.85
CA SER A 115 -4.91 13.85 2.18
C SER A 115 -5.59 14.67 3.26
N THR A 116 -5.28 15.96 3.31
CA THR A 116 -5.96 16.87 4.22
C THR A 116 -7.44 16.86 3.88
N LEU A 117 -8.31 17.13 4.85
CA LEU A 117 -9.75 17.22 4.59
C LEU A 117 -10.04 18.20 3.44
N GLU A 118 -9.28 19.29 3.41
CA GLU A 118 -9.24 20.25 2.31
C GLU A 118 -8.96 19.59 0.96
N SER A 119 -7.84 18.86 0.84
CA SER A 119 -7.45 18.27 -0.44
C SER A 119 -8.48 17.24 -0.92
N LEU A 120 -9.09 16.46 -0.02
CA LEU A 120 -10.14 15.51 -0.38
C LEU A 120 -11.39 16.21 -0.90
N ILE A 121 -11.79 17.32 -0.27
CA ILE A 121 -12.93 18.12 -0.70
C ILE A 121 -12.62 18.75 -2.06
N GLU A 122 -11.49 19.45 -2.22
CA GLU A 122 -11.15 20.12 -3.48
C GLU A 122 -11.08 19.11 -4.65
N GLN A 123 -10.39 17.98 -4.47
CA GLN A 123 -10.36 16.93 -5.48
C GLN A 123 -11.76 16.37 -5.80
N SER A 124 -12.70 16.37 -4.85
CA SER A 124 -14.06 15.91 -5.11
C SER A 124 -14.87 16.92 -5.94
N TYR A 125 -14.57 18.21 -5.81
CA TYR A 125 -15.10 19.24 -6.69
C TYR A 125 -14.49 19.14 -8.09
N ASP A 126 -13.20 18.88 -8.21
CA ASP A 126 -12.55 18.69 -9.52
C ASP A 126 -13.21 17.54 -10.31
N ILE A 127 -13.39 16.38 -9.65
CA ILE A 127 -14.12 15.23 -10.23
C ILE A 127 -15.56 15.61 -10.58
N ALA A 128 -16.24 16.37 -9.72
CA ALA A 128 -17.63 16.77 -9.96
C ALA A 128 -17.78 17.70 -11.18
N ILE A 129 -16.82 18.60 -11.38
CA ILE A 129 -16.80 19.54 -12.52
C ILE A 129 -16.59 18.80 -13.84
N GLU A 130 -15.76 17.75 -13.84
CA GLU A 130 -15.50 16.91 -15.02
C GLU A 130 -16.66 15.94 -15.31
N ASN A 131 -17.51 15.65 -14.33
CA ASN A 131 -18.64 14.74 -14.47
C ASN A 131 -19.81 15.40 -15.24
N LYS A 132 -20.06 14.91 -16.47
CA LYS A 132 -21.13 15.42 -17.35
C LYS A 132 -22.54 15.37 -16.73
N ILE A 133 -22.83 14.34 -15.94
CA ILE A 133 -24.15 14.16 -15.30
C ILE A 133 -24.36 15.24 -14.24
N LEU A 134 -23.33 15.53 -13.45
CA LEU A 134 -23.37 16.58 -12.43
C LEU A 134 -23.43 17.97 -13.06
N LYS A 135 -22.70 18.22 -14.13
CA LYS A 135 -22.74 19.50 -14.83
C LYS A 135 -24.17 19.87 -15.28
N GLN A 136 -24.88 18.92 -15.89
CA GLN A 136 -26.29 19.12 -16.27
C GLN A 136 -27.21 19.33 -15.06
N ALA A 137 -26.90 18.69 -13.93
CA ALA A 137 -27.64 18.89 -12.69
C ALA A 137 -27.41 20.29 -12.12
N VAL A 138 -26.18 20.81 -12.13
CA VAL A 138 -25.87 22.17 -11.64
C VAL A 138 -26.67 23.23 -12.40
N ASP A 139 -26.77 23.10 -13.72
CA ASP A 139 -27.49 24.05 -14.57
C ASP A 139 -29.01 24.02 -14.33
N THR A 140 -29.57 22.87 -13.98
CA THR A 140 -31.02 22.67 -13.84
C THR A 140 -31.52 22.78 -12.40
N SER A 141 -30.67 22.41 -11.45
CA SER A 141 -31.02 22.34 -10.03
C SER A 141 -30.78 23.64 -9.31
N PHE A 142 -30.35 24.71 -10.01
CA PHE A 142 -29.98 26.01 -9.44
C PHE A 142 -30.92 26.31 -8.29
N ILE A 143 -30.46 25.96 -7.10
CA ILE A 143 -31.09 26.37 -5.87
C ILE A 143 -30.68 27.83 -5.88
N LYS A 144 -31.47 28.67 -6.57
CA LYS A 144 -31.55 30.09 -6.23
C LYS A 144 -31.58 30.01 -4.72
N PRO A 145 -30.56 30.51 -4.01
CA PRO A 145 -30.52 30.40 -2.57
C PRO A 145 -31.85 30.97 -2.17
N SER A 146 -32.79 30.07 -1.87
CA SER A 146 -34.14 30.48 -1.58
C SER A 146 -33.97 31.28 -0.30
N ASN A 147 -34.97 32.01 0.15
CA ASN A 147 -34.86 32.75 1.41
C ASN A 147 -34.50 31.84 2.63
N ILE A 148 -34.30 30.53 2.43
CA ILE A 148 -33.72 29.51 3.30
C ILE A 148 -32.17 29.55 3.39
N PHE A 149 -31.46 30.17 2.44
CA PHE A 149 -30.00 30.38 2.48
C PHE A 149 -29.56 31.80 2.05
N ALA A 150 -30.41 32.53 1.32
CA ALA A 150 -30.22 33.96 1.06
C ALA A 150 -30.69 34.74 2.30
N PHE A 151 -29.79 34.95 3.26
CA PHE A 151 -30.09 35.71 4.47
C PHE A 151 -29.38 37.05 4.44
N SER A 152 -30.18 38.10 4.58
CA SER A 152 -29.76 39.45 4.89
C SER A 152 -28.92 39.49 6.17
N ALA A 153 -28.00 40.45 6.22
CA ALA A 153 -27.04 40.72 7.29
C ALA A 153 -27.69 40.96 8.68
N SER A 154 -28.27 39.92 9.29
CA SER A 154 -28.73 39.98 10.67
C SER A 154 -27.51 40.01 11.58
N GLN A 155 -27.26 41.17 12.19
CA GLN A 155 -26.26 41.34 13.24
C GLN A 155 -26.57 40.34 14.38
N GLY A 156 -25.69 39.34 14.58
CA GLY A 156 -25.85 38.33 15.64
C GLY A 156 -25.66 36.86 15.25
N GLN A 157 -25.20 36.55 14.04
CA GLN A 157 -24.97 35.15 13.63
C GLN A 157 -23.70 34.56 14.28
N LYS A 158 -23.80 33.32 14.79
CA LYS A 158 -22.68 32.53 15.32
C LYS A 158 -21.58 32.38 14.25
N PRO A 159 -20.27 32.51 14.57
CA PRO A 159 -19.19 32.37 13.60
C PRO A 159 -19.19 31.03 12.83
N GLU A 160 -19.64 29.95 13.46
CA GLU A 160 -19.80 28.62 12.87
C GLU A 160 -20.80 28.64 11.71
N TYR A 161 -21.90 29.35 11.90
CA TYR A 161 -22.93 29.49 10.89
C TYR A 161 -22.43 30.30 9.69
N LEU A 162 -21.71 31.38 9.95
CA LEU A 162 -21.07 32.18 8.90
C LEU A 162 -20.06 31.35 8.10
N ALA A 163 -19.20 30.59 8.80
CA ALA A 163 -18.25 29.68 8.17
C ALA A 163 -18.95 28.66 7.26
N PHE A 164 -20.01 28.03 7.77
CA PHE A 164 -20.82 27.08 7.03
C PHE A 164 -21.45 27.70 5.77
N LEU A 165 -22.03 28.89 5.89
CA LEU A 165 -22.59 29.62 4.75
C LEU A 165 -21.53 29.99 3.71
N SER A 166 -20.36 30.47 4.13
CA SER A 166 -19.23 30.73 3.24
C SER A 166 -18.79 29.46 2.51
N GLY A 167 -18.81 28.32 3.20
CA GLY A 167 -18.56 27.01 2.60
C GLY A 167 -19.57 26.65 1.50
N ILE A 168 -20.86 26.85 1.75
CA ILE A 168 -21.92 26.62 0.75
C ILE A 168 -21.69 27.53 -0.47
N GLN A 169 -21.53 28.83 -0.25
CA GLN A 169 -21.34 29.82 -1.33
C GLN A 169 -20.10 29.50 -2.16
N ASN A 170 -19.01 29.13 -1.50
CA ASN A 170 -17.79 28.72 -2.18
C ASN A 170 -18.01 27.43 -2.99
N GLY A 171 -18.65 26.41 -2.43
CA GLY A 171 -18.96 25.19 -3.16
C GLY A 171 -19.83 25.45 -4.40
N GLN A 172 -20.82 26.35 -4.28
CA GLN A 172 -21.65 26.75 -5.42
C GLN A 172 -20.83 27.45 -6.51
N SER A 173 -19.92 28.36 -6.15
CA SER A 173 -19.09 29.06 -7.13
C SER A 173 -18.13 28.10 -7.84
N PHE A 174 -17.63 27.08 -7.15
CA PHE A 174 -16.84 26.01 -7.76
C PHE A 174 -17.65 25.21 -8.79
N LEU A 175 -18.86 24.76 -8.45
CA LEU A 175 -19.70 23.96 -9.34
C LEU A 175 -20.18 24.72 -10.57
N THR A 176 -20.48 26.00 -10.42
CA THR A 176 -21.00 26.85 -11.51
C THR A 176 -19.90 27.41 -12.43
N GLN A 177 -18.62 27.16 -12.12
CA GLN A 177 -17.48 27.73 -12.83
C GLN A 177 -17.55 29.25 -12.99
N SER A 178 -18.23 29.96 -12.06
CA SER A 178 -18.34 31.41 -12.11
C SER A 178 -16.94 32.04 -12.13
N GLU A 179 -16.65 32.87 -13.12
CA GLU A 179 -15.32 33.47 -13.38
C GLU A 179 -14.77 34.29 -12.19
N ASN A 180 -15.61 34.64 -11.22
CA ASN A 180 -15.24 35.35 -9.99
C ASN A 180 -14.59 34.45 -8.91
N LYS A 181 -13.71 33.52 -9.30
CA LYS A 181 -12.96 32.65 -8.35
C LYS A 181 -12.01 33.44 -7.44
N THR A 182 -11.57 34.62 -7.87
CA THR A 182 -10.43 35.34 -7.28
C THR A 182 -10.81 36.24 -6.09
N GLU A 183 -12.06 36.70 -5.99
CA GLU A 183 -12.49 37.63 -4.94
C GLU A 183 -12.96 36.93 -3.65
N GLN A 184 -13.57 35.74 -3.75
CA GLN A 184 -14.11 35.04 -2.58
C GLN A 184 -13.04 34.46 -1.63
N LYS A 185 -11.81 34.21 -2.09
CA LYS A 185 -10.74 33.68 -1.23
C LYS A 185 -10.22 34.68 -0.18
N LYS A 186 -10.50 35.98 -0.31
CA LYS A 186 -9.81 37.04 0.46
C LYS A 186 -10.43 37.39 1.82
N HIS A 187 -11.59 36.86 2.20
CA HIS A 187 -12.31 37.40 3.38
C HIS A 187 -12.67 36.42 4.49
N PHE A 188 -12.29 35.14 4.39
CA PHE A 188 -12.50 34.20 5.48
C PHE A 188 -11.17 33.60 5.92
N GLN A 189 -10.65 34.02 7.09
CA GLN A 189 -9.52 33.39 7.77
C GLN A 189 -10.06 32.33 8.74
N PRO A 190 -9.99 31.04 8.39
CA PRO A 190 -10.73 30.01 9.07
C PRO A 190 -9.78 29.21 9.98
N ASP A 191 -9.36 29.72 11.12
CA ASP A 191 -8.55 28.85 11.99
C ASP A 191 -9.43 28.04 12.94
N ASN A 192 -10.45 28.66 13.56
CA ASN A 192 -11.30 27.95 14.53
C ASN A 192 -12.61 27.36 13.96
N HIS A 193 -13.02 27.76 12.75
CA HIS A 193 -14.31 27.34 12.16
C HIS A 193 -14.18 26.70 10.76
N LEU A 194 -12.96 26.32 10.37
CA LEU A 194 -12.67 25.69 9.07
C LEU A 194 -13.50 24.43 8.81
N TYR A 195 -13.75 23.68 9.87
CA TYR A 195 -14.58 22.51 9.84
C TYR A 195 -15.99 22.81 9.28
N TYR A 196 -16.63 23.88 9.78
CA TYR A 196 -17.97 24.28 9.35
C TYR A 196 -17.96 24.76 7.90
N PHE A 197 -16.89 25.43 7.47
CA PHE A 197 -16.68 25.80 6.08
C PHE A 197 -16.62 24.57 5.15
N TYR A 198 -15.77 23.59 5.48
CA TYR A 198 -15.69 22.36 4.69
C TYR A 198 -16.96 21.53 4.72
N LEU A 199 -17.67 21.55 5.83
CA LEU A 199 -18.99 20.97 5.94
C LEU A 199 -19.97 21.61 4.94
N GLY A 200 -20.00 22.94 4.85
CA GLY A 200 -20.84 23.66 3.87
C GLY A 200 -20.51 23.28 2.43
N LYS A 201 -19.21 23.16 2.10
CA LYS A 201 -18.75 22.66 0.79
C LYS A 201 -19.19 21.21 0.55
N TRP A 202 -18.97 20.30 1.48
CA TRP A 202 -19.36 18.90 1.31
C TRP A 202 -20.87 18.73 1.12
N LEU A 203 -21.65 19.49 1.89
CA LEU A 203 -23.11 19.51 1.83
C LEU A 203 -23.61 19.84 0.43
N ILE A 204 -23.17 20.98 -0.13
CA ILE A 204 -23.72 21.45 -1.39
C ILE A 204 -23.40 20.49 -2.53
N LEU A 205 -22.19 19.92 -2.56
CA LEU A 205 -21.83 18.90 -3.54
C LEU A 205 -22.71 17.65 -3.42
N THR A 206 -22.91 17.15 -2.20
CA THR A 206 -23.78 15.99 -1.94
C THR A 206 -25.22 16.24 -2.39
N ILE A 207 -25.76 17.44 -2.15
CA ILE A 207 -27.09 17.83 -2.63
C ILE A 207 -27.15 17.80 -4.17
N HIS A 208 -26.15 18.34 -4.87
CA HIS A 208 -26.12 18.34 -6.33
C HIS A 208 -26.05 16.92 -6.90
N MET A 209 -25.22 16.05 -6.31
CA MET A 209 -25.18 14.63 -6.68
C MET A 209 -26.54 13.97 -6.54
N CYS A 210 -27.26 14.34 -5.49
CA CYS A 210 -28.59 13.84 -5.22
C CYS A 210 -29.69 14.34 -6.18
N HIS A 211 -29.47 15.51 -6.81
CA HIS A 211 -30.37 16.06 -7.82
C HIS A 211 -30.02 15.60 -9.24
N ALA A 212 -28.84 15.03 -9.45
CA ALA A 212 -28.37 14.65 -10.76
C ALA A 212 -29.05 13.38 -11.28
N LYS A 213 -29.82 13.53 -12.36
CA LYS A 213 -30.51 12.40 -13.01
C LYS A 213 -29.47 11.44 -13.60
N GLY A 214 -29.50 10.19 -13.16
CA GLY A 214 -28.56 9.16 -13.62
C GLY A 214 -27.34 8.97 -12.72
N PHE A 215 -27.21 9.76 -11.64
CA PHE A 215 -26.21 9.48 -10.61
C PHE A 215 -26.59 8.21 -9.84
N THR A 216 -25.64 7.30 -9.62
CA THR A 216 -25.88 5.99 -8.97
C THR A 216 -24.95 5.78 -7.78
N GLU A 217 -25.30 4.86 -6.89
CA GLU A 217 -24.48 4.53 -5.71
C GLU A 217 -23.12 3.92 -6.04
N ASN A 218 -22.96 3.40 -7.27
CA ASN A 218 -21.71 2.82 -7.75
C ASN A 218 -20.77 3.87 -8.34
N ASP A 219 -21.17 5.16 -8.37
CA ASP A 219 -20.30 6.23 -8.83
C ASP A 219 -19.16 6.44 -7.81
N PRO A 220 -17.88 6.43 -8.22
CA PRO A 220 -16.74 6.61 -7.32
C PRO A 220 -16.81 7.88 -6.48
N LEU A 221 -17.47 8.92 -6.97
CA LEU A 221 -17.66 10.16 -6.22
C LEU A 221 -18.56 9.96 -5.01
N TRP A 222 -19.52 9.04 -5.05
CA TRP A 222 -20.39 8.71 -3.92
C TRP A 222 -19.58 8.10 -2.77
N ASP A 223 -18.68 7.16 -3.08
CA ASP A 223 -17.77 6.57 -2.10
C ASP A 223 -16.83 7.62 -1.52
N LYS A 224 -16.32 8.54 -2.35
CA LYS A 224 -15.50 9.66 -1.90
C LYS A 224 -16.27 10.59 -0.96
N GLN A 225 -17.53 10.93 -1.26
CA GLN A 225 -18.36 11.77 -0.37
C GLN A 225 -18.68 11.08 0.95
N LYS A 226 -18.89 9.76 0.96
CA LYS A 226 -19.05 9.00 2.21
C LYS A 226 -17.79 9.09 3.07
N ALA A 227 -16.61 8.88 2.48
CA ALA A 227 -15.34 8.98 3.18
C ALA A 227 -15.11 10.38 3.77
N ILE A 228 -15.38 11.43 2.99
CA ILE A 228 -15.32 12.82 3.47
C ILE A 228 -16.31 13.05 4.62
N GLY A 229 -17.54 12.55 4.51
CA GLY A 229 -18.55 12.64 5.57
C GLY A 229 -18.13 11.95 6.87
N HIS A 230 -17.44 10.81 6.79
CA HIS A 230 -16.87 10.13 7.96
C HIS A 230 -15.74 10.95 8.60
N LEU A 231 -14.80 11.47 7.80
CA LEU A 231 -13.70 12.31 8.28
C LEU A 231 -14.20 13.60 8.92
N LEU A 232 -15.26 14.18 8.35
CA LEU A 232 -15.96 15.31 8.92
C LEU A 232 -16.50 14.91 10.32
N CYS A 233 -17.28 13.83 10.44
CA CYS A 233 -17.78 13.37 11.75
C CYS A 233 -16.69 13.28 12.83
N GLU A 234 -15.55 12.68 12.46
CA GLU A 234 -14.45 12.39 13.37
C GLU A 234 -13.73 13.67 13.84
N LYS A 235 -13.52 14.62 12.93
CA LYS A 235 -12.82 15.88 13.21
C LYS A 235 -13.71 16.96 13.82
N PHE A 236 -15.01 16.70 14.00
CA PHE A 236 -15.93 17.67 14.58
C PHE A 236 -15.54 17.97 16.04
N PRO A 237 -15.32 19.24 16.43
CA PRO A 237 -14.86 19.60 17.77
C PRO A 237 -15.84 19.14 18.85
N THR A 238 -15.37 18.27 19.76
CA THR A 238 -16.14 17.66 20.86
C THR A 238 -16.44 18.63 22.00
N SER A 239 -15.80 19.80 22.03
CA SER A 239 -15.83 20.76 23.13
C SER A 239 -17.13 21.57 23.25
N TYR A 240 -18.10 21.38 22.35
CA TYR A 240 -19.35 22.15 22.35
C TYR A 240 -20.48 21.41 23.08
N HIS A 241 -21.22 22.11 23.94
CA HIS A 241 -22.40 21.56 24.62
C HIS A 241 -23.48 21.03 23.66
N GLU A 242 -23.50 21.53 22.42
CA GLU A 242 -24.41 21.11 21.34
C GLU A 242 -23.91 19.87 20.56
N TYR A 243 -22.69 19.41 20.82
CA TYR A 243 -22.04 18.29 20.12
C TYR A 243 -22.87 16.99 20.10
N PRO A 244 -23.56 16.57 21.19
CA PRO A 244 -24.33 15.32 21.16
C PRO A 244 -25.48 15.32 20.15
N LEU A 245 -26.20 16.44 20.04
CA LEU A 245 -27.30 16.60 19.08
C LEU A 245 -26.76 16.66 17.65
N MET A 246 -25.68 17.41 17.46
CA MET A 246 -25.00 17.55 16.19
C MET A 246 -24.50 16.20 15.68
N LYS A 247 -23.79 15.47 16.53
CA LYS A 247 -23.29 14.12 16.26
C LYS A 247 -24.42 13.13 15.96
N ARG A 248 -25.55 13.21 16.67
CA ARG A 248 -26.72 12.38 16.39
C ARG A 248 -27.28 12.63 14.99
N ARG A 249 -27.47 13.90 14.61
CA ARG A 249 -27.93 14.28 13.27
C ARG A 249 -26.94 13.85 12.19
N TRP A 250 -25.65 13.98 12.49
CA TRP A 250 -24.58 13.50 11.61
C TRP A 250 -24.64 12.00 11.38
N ASN A 251 -24.74 11.23 12.45
CA ASN A 251 -24.84 9.77 12.37
C ASN A 251 -26.05 9.36 11.54
N GLN A 252 -27.18 10.06 11.67
CA GLN A 252 -28.36 9.83 10.83
C GLN A 252 -28.13 10.14 9.34
N ILE A 253 -27.32 11.14 9.01
CA ILE A 253 -26.94 11.46 7.63
C ILE A 253 -26.08 10.33 7.07
N ILE A 254 -25.03 9.94 7.79
CA ILE A 254 -24.11 8.86 7.40
C ILE A 254 -24.84 7.52 7.28
N GLU A 255 -25.75 7.21 8.21
CA GLU A 255 -26.59 6.03 8.15
C GLU A 255 -27.45 6.01 6.88
N THR A 256 -28.09 7.13 6.51
CA THR A 256 -28.83 7.23 5.26
C THR A 256 -27.93 7.03 4.04
N MET A 257 -26.73 7.61 4.01
CA MET A 257 -25.78 7.41 2.91
C MET A 257 -25.38 5.94 2.76
N ASN A 258 -25.17 5.25 3.89
CA ASN A 258 -24.71 3.85 3.95
C ASN A 258 -25.83 2.82 3.80
N ASN A 259 -27.10 3.23 3.84
CA ASN A 259 -28.23 2.30 3.83
C ASN A 259 -28.44 1.64 2.46
N LYS A 260 -27.78 0.51 2.20
CA LYS A 260 -27.88 -0.24 0.92
C LYS A 260 -29.31 -0.67 0.53
N LYS A 261 -30.29 -0.62 1.44
CA LYS A 261 -31.69 -1.00 1.18
C LYS A 261 -32.51 0.12 0.56
N LEU A 262 -32.10 1.38 0.71
CA LEU A 262 -32.84 2.53 0.20
C LEU A 262 -32.40 2.86 -1.23
N PRO A 263 -33.34 3.08 -2.18
CA PRO A 263 -32.99 3.62 -3.49
C PRO A 263 -32.32 4.99 -3.35
N ILE A 264 -31.33 5.29 -4.20
CA ILE A 264 -30.58 6.56 -4.18
C ILE A 264 -31.51 7.79 -4.16
N GLN A 265 -32.59 7.78 -4.93
CA GLN A 265 -33.57 8.88 -4.97
C GLN A 265 -34.28 9.11 -3.62
N LYS A 266 -34.51 8.04 -2.86
CA LYS A 266 -35.11 8.14 -1.52
C LYS A 266 -34.06 8.59 -0.51
N LYS A 267 -32.83 8.05 -0.57
CA LYS A 267 -31.69 8.53 0.24
C LYS A 267 -31.50 10.02 0.06
N CYS A 268 -31.52 10.49 -1.18
CA CYS A 268 -31.29 11.88 -1.51
C CYS A 268 -32.37 12.83 -0.97
N ARG A 269 -33.63 12.40 -0.98
CA ARG A 269 -34.72 13.15 -0.33
C ARG A 269 -34.53 13.22 1.18
N GLU A 270 -34.20 12.09 1.82
CA GLU A 270 -33.93 12.05 3.27
C GLU A 270 -32.69 12.86 3.66
N LEU A 271 -31.62 12.79 2.88
CA LEU A 271 -30.39 13.54 3.09
C LEU A 271 -30.66 15.03 2.99
N LYS A 272 -31.35 15.49 1.93
CA LYS A 272 -31.73 16.89 1.79
C LYS A 272 -32.45 17.41 3.03
N PHE A 273 -33.48 16.70 3.48
CA PHE A 273 -34.24 17.09 4.68
C PHE A 273 -33.37 17.13 5.95
N LYS A 274 -32.52 16.11 6.16
CA LYS A 274 -31.61 16.06 7.33
C LYS A 274 -30.59 17.19 7.31
N LEU A 275 -30.06 17.53 6.14
CA LEU A 275 -29.05 18.56 5.98
C LEU A 275 -29.65 19.97 6.08
N GLU A 276 -30.86 20.19 5.56
CA GLU A 276 -31.62 21.43 5.79
C GLU A 276 -31.89 21.65 7.28
N ASN A 277 -32.32 20.61 8.01
CA ASN A 277 -32.49 20.69 9.45
C ASN A 277 -31.17 20.99 10.19
N MET A 278 -30.05 20.46 9.70
CA MET A 278 -28.73 20.73 10.25
C MET A 278 -28.34 22.20 10.06
N ALA A 279 -28.60 22.79 8.88
CA ALA A 279 -28.39 24.21 8.64
C ALA A 279 -29.26 25.10 9.54
N ILE A 280 -30.53 24.75 9.74
CA ILE A 280 -31.44 25.45 10.67
C ILE A 280 -30.93 25.37 12.10
N PHE A 281 -30.33 24.25 12.51
CA PHE A 281 -29.75 24.11 13.85
C PHE A 281 -28.53 25.00 14.04
N LEU A 282 -27.62 25.06 13.06
CA LEU A 282 -26.44 25.93 13.13
C LEU A 282 -26.81 27.42 13.21
N LYS A 283 -28.00 27.79 12.71
CA LYS A 283 -28.50 29.16 12.74
C LYS A 283 -28.94 29.62 14.13
N ASN A 284 -29.51 28.71 14.93
CA ASN A 284 -30.09 29.00 16.26
C ASN A 284 -29.04 28.80 17.36
#